data_AF-A0A2G6NUK1-F1
#
_entry.id   AF-A0A2G6NUK1-F1
#
_cell.length_a   1.000
_cell.length_b   1.000
_cell.length_c   1.000
_cell.angle_alpha   90.00
_cell.angle_beta   90.00
_cell.angle_gamma   90.00
#
_symmetry.space_group_name_H-M   'P 1'
#
loop_
_entity.id
_entity.type
_entity.pdbx_description
1 polymer ?
#
loop_
_entity_poly.entity_id
_entity_poly.type
_entity_poly.pdbx_seq_one_letter_code
_entity_poly.pdbx_strand_id
1 'polypeptide(L)'
;AVFIFFFSLFYKQSQAIMLFFALTGAIFAGWSGAVIIGGLYTRWGTALAAWATTISGVALALTGFVLEQAQRSWRETGVAFWGLLDGFGLETARGWAAWTEVHLPNGQEIWGWTMWICGLIYVVVSLLQQRFLRPKRFNLDKLLHRGPWAMAGEDEQGAGPVHRGWQALGITGEFGRRDKGLYVVTWAWHLAWLVVFLVGTVFFLTRHVPDGDWSRWDGVWLRFWHTRIWIEMLISIVVIVWFTWGGIRDVKRLLTALSSREVDESDDGIVTTKRDG
;
A
#
# COMPACT_ATOMS: atom_id res chain seq x y z
N ALA A 1 -14.33 -0.15 15.42
CA ALA A 1 -15.61 -0.83 15.68
C ALA A 1 -16.76 -0.22 14.89
N VAL A 2 -17.05 1.09 15.05
CA VAL A 2 -18.19 1.77 14.39
C VAL A 2 -18.14 1.68 12.85
N PHE A 3 -16.97 1.96 12.25
CA PHE A 3 -16.80 1.83 10.79
C PHE A 3 -17.10 0.41 10.30
N ILE A 4 -16.50 -0.61 10.92
CA ILE A 4 -16.68 -2.03 10.53
C ILE A 4 -18.14 -2.46 10.67
N PHE A 5 -18.84 -2.00 11.71
CA PHE A 5 -20.26 -2.32 11.91
C PHE A 5 -21.14 -1.77 10.78
N PHE A 6 -21.04 -0.47 10.49
CA PHE A 6 -21.83 0.14 9.42
C PHE A 6 -21.41 -0.35 8.03
N PHE A 7 -20.11 -0.56 7.82
CA PHE A 7 -19.60 -1.15 6.60
C PHE A 7 -20.21 -2.53 6.35
N SER A 8 -20.21 -3.42 7.34
CA SER A 8 -20.82 -4.75 7.22
C SER A 8 -22.34 -4.72 7.07
N LEU A 9 -23.03 -3.72 7.64
CA LEU A 9 -24.48 -3.60 7.59
C LEU A 9 -24.97 -3.15 6.20
N PHE A 10 -24.30 -2.16 5.61
CA PHE A 10 -24.75 -1.53 4.35
C PHE A 10 -24.08 -2.13 3.12
N TYR A 11 -22.93 -2.79 3.27
CA TYR A 11 -22.18 -3.30 2.14
C TYR A 11 -22.50 -4.76 1.84
N LYS A 12 -23.02 -5.01 0.64
CA LYS A 12 -23.07 -6.34 0.03
C LYS A 12 -22.06 -6.39 -1.11
N GLN A 13 -21.26 -7.45 -1.20
CA GLN A 13 -20.26 -7.62 -2.26
C GLN A 13 -20.94 -7.59 -3.65
N SER A 14 -20.67 -6.55 -4.45
CA SER A 14 -21.25 -6.35 -5.79
C SER A 14 -20.26 -6.58 -6.93
N GLN A 15 -18.97 -6.71 -6.61
CA GLN A 15 -17.91 -6.94 -7.59
C GLN A 15 -17.18 -8.26 -7.30
N ALA A 16 -16.48 -8.77 -8.32
CA ALA A 16 -15.51 -9.84 -8.14
C ALA A 16 -14.56 -9.47 -7.00
N ILE A 17 -14.22 -10.44 -6.15
CA ILE A 17 -13.59 -10.18 -4.85
C ILE A 17 -12.31 -9.35 -4.92
N MET A 18 -11.57 -9.42 -6.04
CA MET A 18 -10.37 -8.60 -6.26
C MET A 18 -10.67 -7.11 -6.54
N LEU A 19 -11.77 -6.79 -7.21
CA LEU A 19 -12.18 -5.40 -7.43
C LEU A 19 -12.67 -4.76 -6.12
N PHE A 20 -13.33 -5.57 -5.29
CA PHE A 20 -13.68 -5.19 -3.92
C PHE A 20 -12.44 -4.86 -3.07
N PHE A 21 -11.44 -5.75 -3.06
CA PHE A 21 -10.22 -5.50 -2.29
C PHE A 21 -9.45 -4.28 -2.80
N ALA A 22 -9.46 -3.99 -4.11
CA ALA A 22 -8.87 -2.77 -4.64
C ALA A 22 -9.63 -1.52 -4.19
N LEU A 23 -10.95 -1.50 -4.29
CA LEU A 23 -11.75 -0.33 -3.93
C LEU A 23 -11.66 -0.01 -2.43
N THR A 24 -11.74 -1.04 -1.57
CA THR A 24 -11.59 -0.87 -0.12
C THR A 24 -10.15 -0.60 0.28
N GLY A 25 -9.18 -1.25 -0.36
CA GLY A 25 -7.76 -0.97 -0.21
C GLY A 25 -7.42 0.47 -0.56
N ALA A 26 -8.07 1.06 -1.58
CA ALA A 26 -7.85 2.45 -1.98
C ALA A 26 -8.13 3.47 -0.88
N ILE A 27 -9.08 3.19 0.03
CA ILE A 27 -9.44 4.08 1.15
C ILE A 27 -8.23 4.37 2.05
N PHE A 28 -7.31 3.41 2.20
CA PHE A 28 -6.15 3.54 3.06
C PHE A 28 -4.83 3.50 2.29
N ALA A 29 -4.63 2.47 1.46
CA ALA A 29 -3.40 2.27 0.72
C ALA A 29 -3.19 3.35 -0.37
N GLY A 30 -4.27 3.98 -0.85
CA GLY A 30 -4.20 5.01 -1.89
C GLY A 30 -3.35 6.23 -1.50
N TRP A 31 -3.45 6.70 -0.26
CA TRP A 31 -2.75 7.90 0.22
C TRP A 31 -1.60 7.61 1.20
N SER A 32 -1.72 6.57 2.03
CA SER A 32 -0.75 6.30 3.10
C SER A 32 0.66 6.03 2.58
N GLY A 33 0.79 5.33 1.45
CA GLY A 33 2.08 5.06 0.82
C GLY A 33 2.85 6.35 0.47
N ALA A 34 2.17 7.32 -0.13
CA ALA A 34 2.78 8.62 -0.47
C ALA A 34 3.25 9.37 0.79
N VAL A 35 2.46 9.35 1.86
CA VAL A 35 2.80 10.01 3.13
C VAL A 35 3.96 9.34 3.84
N ILE A 36 3.99 8.00 3.90
CA ILE A 36 5.05 7.22 4.55
C ILE A 36 6.37 7.41 3.81
N ILE A 37 6.36 7.20 2.49
CA ILE A 37 7.57 7.34 1.65
C ILE A 37 8.06 8.79 1.72
N GLY A 38 7.16 9.74 1.54
CA GLY A 38 7.47 11.16 1.61
C GLY A 38 8.04 11.58 2.98
N GLY A 39 7.43 11.14 4.08
CA GLY A 39 7.81 11.54 5.43
C GLY A 39 9.12 10.90 5.93
N LEU A 40 9.40 9.64 5.55
CA LEU A 40 10.55 8.89 6.08
C LEU A 40 11.78 8.89 5.17
N TYR A 41 11.61 9.18 3.88
CA TYR A 41 12.71 9.11 2.90
C TYR A 41 13.00 10.42 2.19
N THR A 42 12.18 11.46 2.40
CA THR A 42 12.43 12.77 1.80
C THR A 42 12.64 13.83 2.86
N ARG A 43 13.57 14.75 2.60
CA ARG A 43 13.80 15.92 3.45
C ARG A 43 12.80 17.05 3.17
N TRP A 44 11.86 16.81 2.24
CA TRP A 44 10.92 17.80 1.76
C TRP A 44 9.46 17.56 2.08
N GLY A 45 9.13 16.38 2.60
CA GLY A 45 7.81 16.08 3.13
C GLY A 45 7.38 17.08 4.22
N THR A 46 6.12 17.50 4.16
CA THR A 46 5.52 18.40 5.14
C THR A 46 4.24 17.81 5.73
N ALA A 47 3.89 18.23 6.96
CA ALA A 47 2.66 17.79 7.61
C ALA A 47 1.40 18.23 6.84
N LEU A 48 1.42 19.42 6.23
CA LEU A 48 0.33 19.92 5.40
C LEU A 48 0.13 19.01 4.17
N ALA A 49 1.21 18.62 3.49
CA ALA A 49 1.13 17.73 2.35
C ALA A 49 0.59 16.36 2.75
N ALA A 50 0.97 15.85 3.93
CA ALA A 50 0.39 14.64 4.49
C ALA A 50 -1.13 14.77 4.66
N TRP A 51 -1.60 15.82 5.35
CA TRP A 51 -3.04 16.04 5.56
C TRP A 51 -3.81 16.25 4.27
N ALA A 52 -3.30 17.07 3.34
CA ALA A 52 -3.93 17.29 2.04
C ALA A 52 -4.08 15.97 1.27
N THR A 53 -3.01 15.17 1.23
CA THR A 53 -3.00 13.87 0.54
C THR A 53 -3.99 12.89 1.17
N THR A 54 -4.04 12.83 2.50
CA THR A 54 -4.99 11.98 3.24
C THR A 54 -6.44 12.39 2.96
N ILE A 55 -6.76 13.68 3.09
CA ILE A 55 -8.13 14.17 2.89
C ILE A 55 -8.57 13.94 1.45
N SER A 56 -7.74 14.28 0.47
CA SER A 56 -8.04 14.05 -0.95
C SER A 56 -8.16 12.57 -1.28
N GLY A 57 -7.28 11.71 -0.74
CA GLY A 57 -7.32 10.26 -1.00
C GLY A 57 -8.56 9.60 -0.41
N VAL A 58 -8.91 9.93 0.84
CA VAL A 58 -10.14 9.44 1.47
C VAL A 58 -11.37 9.94 0.74
N ALA A 59 -11.40 11.23 0.35
CA ALA A 59 -12.53 11.79 -0.41
C ALA A 59 -12.70 11.06 -1.76
N LEU A 60 -11.63 10.88 -2.54
CA LEU A 60 -11.68 10.19 -3.83
C LEU A 60 -12.15 8.74 -3.69
N ALA A 61 -11.57 7.98 -2.74
CA ALA A 61 -11.93 6.59 -2.53
C ALA A 61 -13.38 6.42 -2.03
N LEU A 62 -13.83 7.27 -1.10
CA LEU A 62 -15.21 7.25 -0.61
C LEU A 62 -16.20 7.69 -1.68
N THR A 63 -15.88 8.71 -2.48
CA THR A 63 -16.72 9.11 -3.61
C THR A 63 -16.86 7.98 -4.62
N GLY A 64 -15.75 7.34 -5.02
CA GLY A 64 -15.78 6.17 -5.91
C GLY A 64 -16.65 5.04 -5.35
N PHE A 65 -16.50 4.74 -4.05
CA PHE A 65 -17.30 3.74 -3.36
C PHE A 65 -18.80 4.06 -3.32
N VAL A 66 -19.16 5.31 -2.99
CA VAL A 66 -20.56 5.75 -2.95
C VAL A 66 -21.19 5.71 -4.35
N LEU A 67 -20.46 6.15 -5.37
CA LEU A 67 -20.92 6.08 -6.75
C LEU A 67 -21.15 4.64 -7.20
N GLU A 68 -20.24 3.71 -6.90
CA GLU A 68 -20.43 2.28 -7.18
C GLU A 68 -21.69 1.71 -6.52
N GLN A 69 -21.96 2.09 -5.26
CA GLN A 69 -23.17 1.67 -4.56
C GLN A 69 -24.44 2.30 -5.14
N ALA A 70 -24.38 3.57 -5.54
CA ALA A 70 -25.48 4.25 -6.22
C ALA A 70 -25.79 3.60 -7.58
N GLN A 71 -24.76 3.28 -8.36
CA GLN A 71 -24.89 2.61 -9.65
C GLN A 71 -25.41 1.19 -9.51
N ARG A 72 -25.05 0.49 -8.43
CA ARG A 72 -25.66 -0.79 -8.11
C ARG A 72 -27.16 -0.65 -7.83
N SER A 73 -27.55 0.29 -6.97
CA SER A 73 -28.97 0.56 -6.70
C SER A 73 -29.74 0.81 -7.99
N TRP A 74 -29.15 1.59 -8.90
CA TRP A 74 -29.70 1.84 -10.23
C TRP A 74 -29.88 0.55 -11.04
N ARG A 75 -28.85 -0.31 -11.14
CA ARG A 75 -28.91 -1.59 -11.88
C ARG A 75 -29.93 -2.58 -11.31
N GLU A 76 -30.08 -2.65 -9.99
CA GLU A 76 -30.95 -3.62 -9.32
C GLU A 76 -32.41 -3.16 -9.23
N THR A 77 -32.65 -1.86 -9.02
CA THR A 77 -33.98 -1.32 -8.69
C THR A 77 -34.52 -0.32 -9.71
N GLY A 78 -33.69 0.18 -10.62
CA GLY A 78 -34.04 1.26 -11.54
C GLY A 78 -34.18 2.64 -10.87
N VAL A 79 -33.72 2.79 -9.63
CA VAL A 79 -33.78 4.05 -8.87
C VAL A 79 -32.38 4.69 -8.81
N ALA A 80 -32.24 5.85 -9.43
CA ALA A 80 -30.96 6.57 -9.56
C ALA A 80 -30.56 7.18 -8.21
N PHE A 81 -29.33 6.96 -7.76
CA PHE A 81 -28.80 7.54 -6.50
C PHE A 81 -29.75 7.39 -5.30
N TRP A 82 -30.42 6.24 -5.17
CA TRP A 82 -31.44 5.95 -4.13
C TRP A 82 -32.62 6.93 -4.11
N GLY A 83 -32.85 7.69 -5.18
CA GLY A 83 -33.89 8.71 -5.27
C GLY A 83 -33.51 10.04 -4.60
N LEU A 84 -32.31 10.14 -4.03
CA LEU A 84 -31.83 11.37 -3.37
C LEU A 84 -31.74 12.55 -4.34
N LEU A 85 -31.53 12.29 -5.62
CA LEU A 85 -31.40 13.30 -6.66
C LEU A 85 -32.67 13.51 -7.49
N ASP A 86 -33.77 12.80 -7.18
CA ASP A 86 -35.03 12.91 -7.95
C ASP A 86 -35.65 14.31 -7.87
N GLY A 87 -35.33 15.07 -6.80
CA GLY A 87 -35.71 16.49 -6.66
C GLY A 87 -35.12 17.42 -7.72
N PHE A 88 -34.05 17.02 -8.41
CA PHE A 88 -33.47 17.75 -9.55
C PHE A 88 -34.15 17.38 -10.89
N GLY A 89 -35.16 16.52 -10.85
CA GLY A 89 -35.86 15.98 -12.01
C GLY A 89 -35.50 14.51 -12.24
N LEU A 90 -36.52 13.66 -12.32
CA LEU A 90 -36.39 12.21 -12.52
C LEU A 90 -35.58 11.87 -13.78
N GLU A 91 -35.84 12.54 -14.90
CA GLU A 91 -35.10 12.29 -16.15
C GLU A 91 -33.64 12.72 -16.06
N THR A 92 -33.36 13.83 -15.39
CA THR A 92 -32.00 14.33 -15.14
C THR A 92 -31.21 13.34 -14.28
N ALA A 93 -31.80 12.88 -13.17
CA ALA A 93 -31.17 11.92 -12.26
C ALA A 93 -30.87 10.59 -12.95
N ARG A 94 -31.80 10.10 -13.79
CA ARG A 94 -31.60 8.91 -14.63
C ARG A 94 -30.52 9.13 -15.68
N GLY A 95 -30.47 10.30 -16.32
CA GLY A 95 -29.43 10.68 -17.26
C GLY A 95 -28.04 10.68 -16.64
N TRP A 96 -27.90 11.23 -15.42
CA TRP A 96 -26.65 11.18 -14.66
C TRP A 96 -26.27 9.76 -14.25
N ALA A 97 -27.24 8.94 -13.85
CA ALA A 97 -26.98 7.54 -13.52
C ALA A 97 -26.47 6.77 -14.75
N ALA A 98 -27.16 6.89 -15.90
CA ALA A 98 -26.73 6.27 -17.16
C ALA A 98 -25.34 6.76 -17.62
N TRP A 99 -25.05 8.06 -17.47
CA TRP A 99 -23.72 8.59 -17.78
C TRP A 99 -22.65 8.02 -16.85
N THR A 100 -22.94 7.96 -15.55
CA THR A 100 -22.03 7.43 -14.54
C THR A 100 -21.79 5.93 -14.76
N GLU A 101 -22.81 5.17 -15.15
CA GLU A 101 -22.67 3.74 -15.45
C GLU A 101 -21.65 3.45 -16.55
N VAL A 102 -21.57 4.34 -17.55
CA VAL A 102 -20.63 4.21 -18.67
C VAL A 102 -19.23 4.74 -18.35
N HIS A 103 -19.13 5.78 -17.50
CA HIS A 103 -17.86 6.50 -17.27
C HIS A 103 -17.22 6.25 -15.91
N LEU A 104 -17.89 5.56 -14.99
CA LEU A 104 -17.34 5.25 -13.68
C LEU A 104 -16.19 4.25 -13.84
N PRO A 105 -14.95 4.61 -13.43
CA PRO A 105 -13.83 3.68 -13.51
C PRO A 105 -14.07 2.47 -12.61
N ASN A 106 -13.56 1.31 -12.99
CA ASN A 106 -13.66 0.12 -12.13
C ASN A 106 -12.82 0.28 -10.85
N GLY A 107 -13.03 -0.61 -9.86
CA GLY A 107 -12.33 -0.53 -8.57
C GLY A 107 -10.79 -0.55 -8.65
N GLN A 108 -10.21 -1.21 -9.65
CA GLN A 108 -8.74 -1.23 -9.87
C GLN A 108 -8.26 0.10 -10.47
N GLU A 109 -9.01 0.67 -11.40
CA GLU A 109 -8.72 1.98 -11.98
C GLU A 109 -8.86 3.09 -10.93
N ILE A 110 -9.92 3.09 -10.12
CA ILE A 110 -10.09 4.03 -9.01
C ILE A 110 -8.89 3.95 -8.07
N TRP A 111 -8.44 2.73 -7.73
CA TRP A 111 -7.28 2.53 -6.88
C TRP A 111 -6.00 3.12 -7.50
N GLY A 112 -5.75 2.84 -8.78
CA GLY A 112 -4.63 3.40 -9.52
C GLY A 112 -4.65 4.92 -9.57
N TRP A 113 -5.77 5.52 -10.01
CA TRP A 113 -5.93 6.97 -10.07
C TRP A 113 -5.76 7.63 -8.71
N THR A 114 -6.29 7.02 -7.64
CA THR A 114 -6.12 7.52 -6.28
C THR A 114 -4.65 7.55 -5.90
N MET A 115 -3.89 6.48 -6.16
CA MET A 115 -2.44 6.45 -5.89
C MET A 115 -1.69 7.56 -6.63
N TRP A 116 -1.97 7.74 -7.92
CA TRP A 116 -1.33 8.77 -8.74
C TRP A 116 -1.65 10.18 -8.27
N ILE A 117 -2.93 10.47 -8.03
CA ILE A 117 -3.38 11.80 -7.58
C ILE A 117 -2.83 12.10 -6.19
N CYS A 118 -2.87 11.14 -5.26
CA CYS A 118 -2.29 11.32 -3.93
C CYS A 118 -0.77 11.55 -3.98
N GLY A 119 -0.04 10.78 -4.80
CA GLY A 119 1.39 11.01 -5.01
C GLY A 119 1.68 12.41 -5.55
N LEU A 120 0.91 12.85 -6.55
CA LEU A 120 1.04 14.18 -7.13
C LEU A 120 0.73 15.29 -6.11
N ILE A 121 -0.38 15.18 -5.38
CA ILE A 121 -0.77 16.13 -4.34
C ILE A 121 0.33 16.23 -3.29
N TYR A 122 0.86 15.10 -2.81
CA TYR A 122 1.91 15.09 -1.81
C TYR A 122 3.17 15.83 -2.29
N VAL A 123 3.63 15.51 -3.50
CA VAL A 123 4.82 16.14 -4.10
C VAL A 123 4.59 17.63 -4.31
N VAL A 124 3.48 18.00 -4.95
CA VAL A 124 3.17 19.40 -5.30
C VAL A 124 3.01 20.24 -4.04
N VAL A 125 2.18 19.82 -3.08
CA VAL A 125 1.95 20.58 -1.84
C VAL A 125 3.23 20.69 -1.03
N SER A 126 4.02 19.61 -0.92
CA SER A 126 5.31 19.65 -0.24
C SER A 126 6.26 20.67 -0.88
N LEU A 127 6.46 20.59 -2.19
CA LEU A 127 7.39 21.47 -2.91
C LEU A 127 6.92 22.93 -2.92
N LEU A 128 5.63 23.20 -3.10
CA LEU A 128 5.07 24.54 -3.01
C LEU A 128 5.27 25.11 -1.61
N GLN A 129 5.01 24.33 -0.56
CA GLN A 129 5.22 24.79 0.81
C GLN A 129 6.70 25.05 1.10
N GLN A 130 7.61 24.20 0.61
CA GLN A 130 9.04 24.45 0.72
C GLN A 130 9.46 25.72 -0.02
N ARG A 131 8.88 25.98 -1.19
CA ARG A 131 9.20 27.13 -2.02
C ARG A 131 8.69 28.43 -1.42
N PHE A 132 7.44 28.45 -0.96
CA PHE A 132 6.74 29.66 -0.51
C PHE A 132 6.83 29.90 0.99
N LEU A 133 6.64 28.88 1.83
CA LEU A 133 6.56 29.03 3.29
C LEU A 133 7.90 28.77 4.00
N ARG A 134 8.88 28.15 3.33
CA ARG A 134 10.21 27.78 3.86
C ARG A 134 10.18 27.31 5.33
N PRO A 135 9.38 26.28 5.67
CA PRO A 135 9.30 25.78 7.03
C PRO A 135 10.68 25.30 7.52
N LYS A 136 10.94 25.42 8.83
CA LYS A 136 12.19 24.93 9.43
C LYS A 136 12.37 23.45 9.09
N ARG A 137 13.52 23.11 8.50
CA ARG A 137 13.88 21.73 8.18
C ARG A 137 14.10 20.97 9.48
N PHE A 138 13.26 19.99 9.75
CA PHE A 138 13.43 19.10 10.88
C PHE A 138 14.53 18.09 10.56
N ASN A 139 15.41 17.80 11.52
CA ASN A 139 16.52 16.88 11.32
C ASN A 139 16.00 15.43 11.41
N LEU A 140 15.56 14.90 10.27
CA LEU A 140 15.04 13.54 10.16
C LEU A 140 16.08 12.49 10.55
N ASP A 141 17.35 12.74 10.23
CA ASP A 141 18.46 11.83 10.56
C ASP A 141 18.63 11.72 12.08
N LYS A 142 18.37 12.80 12.82
CA LYS A 142 18.36 12.79 14.29
C LYS A 142 17.15 12.05 14.87
N LEU A 143 15.97 12.21 14.28
CA LEU A 143 14.75 11.54 14.76
C LEU A 143 14.81 10.02 14.56
N LEU A 144 15.37 9.60 13.44
CA LEU A 144 15.43 8.19 13.06
C LEU A 144 16.74 7.52 13.49
N HIS A 145 17.57 8.20 14.27
CA HIS A 145 18.91 7.75 14.69
C HIS A 145 19.74 7.21 13.51
N ARG A 146 19.75 7.94 12.39
CA ARG A 146 20.47 7.56 11.17
C ARG A 146 21.76 8.36 11.03
N GLY A 147 22.79 7.73 10.44
CA GLY A 147 24.04 8.39 10.09
C GLY A 147 24.77 8.93 11.33
N PRO A 148 25.06 10.25 11.43
CA PRO A 148 25.80 10.82 12.57
C PRO A 148 25.13 10.68 13.94
N TRP A 149 23.84 10.31 13.97
CA TRP A 149 23.03 10.17 15.19
C TRP A 149 22.70 8.71 15.51
N ALA A 150 23.34 7.76 14.85
CA ALA A 150 23.19 6.34 15.17
C ALA A 150 23.68 6.06 16.59
N MET A 151 22.88 5.34 17.37
CA MET A 151 23.20 5.01 18.76
C MET A 151 24.11 3.79 18.81
N ALA A 152 25.24 3.91 19.53
CA ALA A 152 26.18 2.82 19.71
C ALA A 152 25.51 1.71 20.55
N GLY A 153 25.29 0.54 19.94
CA GLY A 153 24.71 -0.64 20.62
C GLY A 153 23.37 -1.13 20.07
N GLU A 154 22.69 -0.37 19.20
CA GLU A 154 21.47 -0.85 18.51
C GLU A 154 21.78 -1.64 17.21
N ASP A 155 23.01 -1.54 16.70
CA ASP A 155 23.47 -2.33 15.54
C ASP A 155 23.87 -3.74 15.98
N GLU A 156 22.88 -4.63 16.17
CA GLU A 156 23.10 -6.00 16.66
C GLU A 156 23.87 -6.93 15.70
N GLN A 157 24.26 -6.48 14.49
CA GLN A 157 25.10 -7.25 13.59
C GLN A 157 25.92 -6.36 12.64
N GLY A 158 27.23 -6.30 12.84
CA GLY A 158 28.20 -6.03 11.77
C GLY A 158 28.26 -4.60 11.21
N ALA A 159 28.86 -3.67 11.98
CA ALA A 159 29.37 -2.40 11.48
C ALA A 159 30.62 -2.60 10.57
N GLY A 160 30.45 -3.27 9.43
CA GLY A 160 31.46 -3.41 8.38
C GLY A 160 31.12 -2.54 7.16
N PRO A 161 32.11 -1.95 6.45
CA PRO A 161 31.83 -1.15 5.26
C PRO A 161 31.19 -2.03 4.17
N VAL A 162 29.95 -1.73 3.83
CA VAL A 162 29.22 -2.40 2.75
C VAL A 162 29.64 -1.79 1.40
N HIS A 163 29.83 -2.63 0.39
CA HIS A 163 30.18 -2.17 -0.96
C HIS A 163 29.09 -1.24 -1.52
N ARG A 164 29.48 -0.11 -2.14
CA ARG A 164 28.60 0.97 -2.63
C ARG A 164 27.34 0.51 -3.37
N GLY A 165 27.44 -0.56 -4.16
CA GLY A 165 26.30 -1.13 -4.89
C GLY A 165 25.23 -1.77 -4.01
N TRP A 166 25.62 -2.43 -2.93
CA TRP A 166 24.68 -3.03 -1.96
C TRP A 166 24.05 -1.95 -1.09
N GLN A 167 24.81 -0.90 -0.76
CA GLN A 167 24.30 0.27 -0.03
C GLN A 167 23.24 1.05 -0.84
N ALA A 168 23.39 1.12 -2.18
CA ALA A 168 22.40 1.75 -3.05
C ALA A 168 21.07 0.98 -3.12
N LEU A 169 21.09 -0.32 -2.85
CA LEU A 169 19.88 -1.17 -2.74
C LEU A 169 19.29 -1.16 -1.32
N GLY A 170 19.83 -0.36 -0.40
CA GLY A 170 19.37 -0.31 0.99
C GLY A 170 19.81 -1.51 1.83
N ILE A 171 20.78 -2.29 1.38
CA ILE A 171 21.33 -3.41 2.14
C ILE A 171 22.45 -2.86 3.03
N THR A 172 22.17 -2.78 4.33
CA THR A 172 23.10 -2.28 5.36
C THR A 172 24.00 -3.40 5.89
N GLY A 173 24.96 -3.03 6.75
CA GLY A 173 25.86 -3.99 7.41
C GLY A 173 25.13 -5.02 8.26
N GLU A 174 23.94 -4.65 8.74
CA GLU A 174 23.02 -5.45 9.57
C GLU A 174 22.49 -6.71 8.86
N PHE A 175 22.53 -6.76 7.53
CA PHE A 175 22.02 -7.92 6.81
C PHE A 175 22.98 -9.10 6.89
N GLY A 176 22.55 -10.16 7.56
CA GLY A 176 23.19 -11.46 7.54
C GLY A 176 23.18 -12.08 6.13
N ARG A 177 23.98 -13.14 5.93
CA ARG A 177 24.04 -13.85 4.63
C ARG A 177 22.69 -14.42 4.20
N ARG A 178 21.88 -14.88 5.16
CA ARG A 178 20.53 -15.41 4.92
C ARG A 178 19.56 -14.28 4.54
N ASP A 179 19.66 -13.14 5.21
CA ASP A 179 18.79 -11.98 4.98
C ASP A 179 19.05 -11.34 3.61
N LYS A 180 20.33 -11.28 3.19
CA LYS A 180 20.70 -10.88 1.81
C LYS A 180 20.11 -11.82 0.77
N GLY A 181 20.15 -13.13 1.01
CA GLY A 181 19.53 -14.12 0.13
C GLY A 181 18.02 -13.90 0.02
N LEU A 182 17.33 -13.75 1.15
CA LEU A 182 15.89 -13.50 1.18
C LEU A 182 15.52 -12.19 0.47
N TYR A 183 16.29 -11.12 0.69
CA TYR A 183 16.11 -9.84 0.03
C TYR A 183 16.18 -10.00 -1.49
N VAL A 184 17.24 -10.63 -2.00
CA VAL A 184 17.47 -10.81 -3.44
C VAL A 184 16.38 -11.69 -4.06
N VAL A 185 16.00 -12.79 -3.40
CA VAL A 185 14.91 -13.66 -3.88
C VAL A 185 13.61 -12.89 -3.96
N THR A 186 13.28 -12.09 -2.94
CA THR A 186 12.06 -11.28 -2.92
C THR A 186 12.07 -10.25 -4.04
N TRP A 187 13.17 -9.54 -4.25
CA TRP A 187 13.29 -8.59 -5.36
C TRP A 187 13.22 -9.26 -6.73
N ALA A 188 13.94 -10.36 -6.91
CA ALA A 188 13.94 -11.13 -8.16
C ALA A 188 12.55 -11.65 -8.49
N TRP A 189 11.77 -12.07 -7.48
CA TRP A 189 10.39 -12.48 -7.64
C TRP A 189 9.52 -11.35 -8.21
N HIS A 190 9.56 -10.15 -7.60
CA HIS A 190 8.78 -9.00 -8.09
C HIS A 190 9.23 -8.57 -9.50
N LEU A 191 10.53 -8.57 -9.76
CA LEU A 191 11.08 -8.24 -11.07
C LEU A 191 10.69 -9.26 -12.14
N ALA A 192 10.69 -10.55 -11.81
CA ALA A 192 10.26 -11.61 -12.73
C ALA A 192 8.80 -11.41 -13.15
N TRP A 193 7.90 -11.10 -12.20
CA TRP A 193 6.51 -10.78 -12.52
C TRP A 193 6.36 -9.49 -13.34
N LEU A 194 7.18 -8.48 -13.06
CA LEU A 194 7.22 -7.28 -13.90
C LEU A 194 7.63 -7.62 -15.33
N VAL A 195 8.64 -8.46 -15.54
CA VAL A 195 9.06 -8.91 -16.87
C VAL A 195 7.95 -9.70 -17.56
N VAL A 196 7.30 -10.63 -16.87
CA VAL A 196 6.14 -11.37 -17.41
C VAL A 196 5.03 -10.41 -17.83
N PHE A 197 4.73 -9.40 -17.00
CA PHE A 197 3.73 -8.38 -17.30
C PHE A 197 4.13 -7.52 -18.51
N LEU A 198 5.38 -7.06 -18.59
CA LEU A 198 5.87 -6.27 -19.72
C LEU A 198 5.85 -7.07 -21.03
N VAL A 199 6.32 -8.32 -20.99
CA VAL A 199 6.29 -9.22 -22.15
C VAL A 199 4.86 -9.47 -22.59
N GLY A 200 3.95 -9.76 -21.66
CA GLY A 200 2.52 -9.93 -21.95
C GLY A 200 1.91 -8.66 -22.56
N THR A 201 2.21 -7.49 -21.99
CA THR A 201 1.72 -6.20 -22.48
C THR A 201 2.20 -5.92 -23.91
N VAL A 202 3.50 -6.07 -24.18
CA VAL A 202 4.07 -5.92 -25.52
C VAL A 202 3.47 -6.93 -26.49
N PHE A 203 3.33 -8.18 -26.07
CA PHE A 203 2.72 -9.24 -26.88
C PHE A 203 1.28 -8.89 -27.28
N PHE A 204 0.46 -8.37 -26.37
CA PHE A 204 -0.93 -8.03 -26.66
C PHE A 204 -1.09 -6.70 -27.41
N LEU A 205 -0.22 -5.71 -27.19
CA LEU A 205 -0.27 -4.42 -27.91
C LEU A 205 0.27 -4.52 -29.35
N THR A 206 1.14 -5.49 -29.65
CA THR A 206 1.75 -5.65 -30.98
C THR A 206 0.91 -6.51 -31.94
N ARG A 207 -0.19 -7.11 -31.47
CA ARG A 207 -1.05 -8.00 -32.28
C ARG A 207 -2.33 -7.29 -32.65
N HIS A 208 -2.65 -7.29 -33.95
CA HIS A 208 -3.91 -6.75 -34.43
C HIS A 208 -5.07 -7.62 -33.93
N VAL A 209 -6.06 -6.98 -33.31
CA VAL A 209 -7.30 -7.60 -32.82
C VAL A 209 -8.42 -7.15 -33.74
N PRO A 210 -8.90 -8.01 -34.66
CA PRO A 210 -10.08 -7.70 -35.45
C PRO A 210 -11.25 -7.43 -34.50
N ASP A 211 -11.94 -6.30 -34.72
CA ASP A 211 -13.16 -5.87 -34.00
C ASP A 211 -13.04 -5.75 -32.47
N GLY A 212 -11.83 -5.78 -31.92
CA GLY A 212 -11.63 -5.73 -30.47
C GLY A 212 -12.08 -6.99 -29.72
N ASP A 213 -12.32 -8.11 -30.42
CA ASP A 213 -12.69 -9.37 -29.76
C ASP A 213 -11.44 -10.11 -29.23
N TRP A 214 -11.36 -10.18 -27.90
CA TRP A 214 -10.25 -10.79 -27.16
C TRP A 214 -10.48 -12.27 -26.84
N SER A 215 -11.67 -12.81 -27.11
CA SER A 215 -12.10 -14.17 -26.71
C SER A 215 -11.16 -15.29 -27.15
N ARG A 216 -10.48 -15.12 -28.29
CA ARG A 216 -9.45 -16.05 -28.80
C ARG A 216 -8.29 -16.30 -27.83
N TRP A 217 -8.03 -15.38 -26.90
CA TRP A 217 -6.96 -15.48 -25.91
C TRP A 217 -7.43 -15.99 -24.55
N ASP A 218 -8.73 -16.23 -24.36
CA ASP A 218 -9.30 -16.65 -23.08
C ASP A 218 -8.63 -17.92 -22.56
N GLY A 219 -8.37 -18.91 -23.43
CA GLY A 219 -7.68 -20.13 -23.03
C GLY A 219 -6.22 -19.93 -22.60
N VAL A 220 -5.55 -18.89 -23.11
CA VAL A 220 -4.19 -18.53 -22.67
C VAL A 220 -4.26 -17.80 -21.33
N TRP A 221 -5.18 -16.86 -21.22
CA TRP A 221 -5.42 -16.09 -19.99
C TRP A 221 -5.83 -16.99 -18.83
N LEU A 222 -6.75 -17.92 -19.05
CA LEU A 222 -7.23 -18.87 -18.05
C LEU A 222 -6.10 -19.80 -17.58
N ARG A 223 -5.28 -20.30 -18.51
CA ARG A 223 -4.10 -21.12 -18.17
C ARG A 223 -3.07 -20.33 -17.37
N PHE A 224 -2.84 -19.06 -17.71
CA PHE A 224 -1.97 -18.16 -16.95
C PHE A 224 -2.45 -18.01 -15.51
N TRP A 225 -3.72 -17.65 -15.30
CA TRP A 225 -4.28 -17.50 -13.95
C TRP A 225 -4.30 -18.81 -13.17
N HIS A 226 -4.67 -19.91 -13.81
CA HIS A 226 -4.61 -21.23 -13.20
C HIS A 226 -3.21 -21.54 -12.69
N THR A 227 -2.18 -21.36 -13.54
CA THR A 227 -0.78 -21.60 -13.17
C THR A 227 -0.34 -20.67 -12.04
N ARG A 228 -0.67 -19.38 -12.12
CA ARG A 228 -0.33 -18.38 -11.11
C ARG A 228 -0.91 -18.73 -9.73
N ILE A 229 -2.18 -19.13 -9.68
CA ILE A 229 -2.85 -19.52 -8.42
C ILE A 229 -2.14 -20.73 -7.79
N TRP A 230 -1.77 -21.74 -8.58
CA TRP A 230 -1.04 -22.90 -8.08
C TRP A 230 0.35 -22.53 -7.51
N ILE A 231 1.06 -21.61 -8.18
CA ILE A 231 2.34 -21.11 -7.69
C ILE A 231 2.15 -20.35 -6.36
N GLU A 232 1.18 -19.44 -6.29
CA GLU A 232 0.89 -18.67 -5.06
C GLU A 232 0.45 -19.59 -3.90
N MET A 233 -0.33 -20.63 -4.19
CA MET A 233 -0.74 -21.61 -3.19
C MET A 233 0.43 -22.44 -2.66
N LEU A 234 1.35 -22.87 -3.53
CA LEU A 234 2.53 -23.62 -3.10
C LEU A 234 3.44 -22.75 -2.23
N ILE A 235 3.70 -21.51 -2.65
CA ILE A 235 4.53 -20.56 -1.90
C ILE A 235 3.87 -20.23 -0.56
N SER A 236 2.55 -20.01 -0.52
CA SER A 236 1.86 -19.68 0.72
C SER A 236 1.95 -20.81 1.74
N ILE A 237 1.84 -22.08 1.33
CA ILE A 237 2.06 -23.23 2.22
C ILE A 237 3.46 -23.20 2.82
N VAL A 238 4.49 -23.00 1.99
CA VAL A 238 5.90 -22.94 2.46
C VAL A 238 6.09 -21.78 3.44
N VAL A 239 5.56 -20.60 3.11
CA VAL A 239 5.65 -19.39 3.93
C VAL A 239 4.91 -19.56 5.26
N ILE A 240 3.73 -20.17 5.26
CA ILE A 240 2.96 -20.47 6.47
C ILE A 240 3.77 -21.39 7.39
N VAL A 241 4.26 -22.52 6.87
CA VAL A 241 5.05 -23.48 7.67
C VAL A 241 6.30 -22.80 8.24
N TRP A 242 7.00 -22.03 7.41
CA TRP A 242 8.22 -21.33 7.83
C TRP A 242 7.94 -20.29 8.91
N PHE A 243 6.97 -19.40 8.72
CA PHE A 243 6.65 -18.36 9.72
C PHE A 243 6.02 -18.93 10.98
N THR A 244 5.19 -19.96 10.90
CA THR A 244 4.64 -20.61 12.10
C THR A 244 5.76 -21.22 12.93
N TRP A 245 6.68 -21.96 12.30
CA TRP A 245 7.82 -22.56 13.02
C TRP A 245 8.77 -21.50 13.59
N GLY A 246 9.12 -20.48 12.79
CA GLY A 246 9.96 -19.37 13.21
C GLY A 246 9.34 -18.58 14.37
N GLY A 247 8.06 -18.22 14.24
CA GLY A 247 7.32 -17.48 15.27
C GLY A 247 7.23 -18.23 16.59
N ILE A 248 6.94 -19.53 16.58
CA ILE A 248 6.92 -20.35 17.81
C ILE A 248 8.30 -20.36 18.47
N ARG A 249 9.37 -20.50 17.68
CA ARG A 249 10.75 -20.50 18.19
C ARG A 249 11.14 -19.17 18.82
N ASP A 250 10.81 -18.05 18.17
CA ASP A 250 11.17 -16.72 18.65
C ASP A 250 10.36 -16.33 19.89
N VAL A 251 9.08 -16.67 19.94
CA VAL A 251 8.25 -16.50 21.16
C VAL A 251 8.86 -17.29 22.32
N LYS A 252 9.26 -18.55 22.10
CA LYS A 252 9.93 -19.34 23.15
C LYS A 252 11.22 -18.68 23.61
N ARG A 253 12.06 -18.21 22.69
CA ARG A 253 13.31 -17.52 23.00
C ARG A 253 13.07 -16.24 23.81
N LEU A 254 12.08 -15.43 23.42
CA LEU A 254 11.69 -14.23 24.14
C LEU A 254 11.24 -14.53 25.58
N LEU A 255 10.38 -15.54 25.75
CA LEU A 255 9.90 -15.94 27.07
C LEU A 255 11.05 -16.46 27.95
N THR A 256 11.99 -17.23 27.38
CA THR A 256 13.18 -17.67 28.10
C THR A 256 14.05 -16.48 28.51
N ALA A 257 14.32 -15.55 27.60
CA ALA A 257 15.14 -14.37 27.88
C ALA A 257 14.52 -13.48 28.98
N LEU A 258 13.19 -13.32 28.96
CA LEU A 258 12.46 -12.60 30.01
C LEU A 258 12.51 -13.34 31.35
N SER A 259 12.41 -14.67 31.33
CA SER A 259 12.48 -15.48 32.57
C SER A 259 13.87 -15.48 33.22
N SER A 260 14.92 -15.26 32.42
CA SER A 260 16.32 -15.21 32.90
C SER A 260 16.81 -13.79 33.17
N ARG A 261 15.96 -12.77 32.97
CA ARG A 261 16.35 -11.37 33.23
C ARG A 261 16.27 -11.13 34.74
N GLU A 262 17.39 -10.75 35.35
CA GLU A 262 17.37 -10.23 36.71
C GLU A 262 16.56 -8.93 36.73
N VAL A 263 15.55 -8.86 37.59
CA VAL A 263 14.72 -7.67 37.78
C VAL A 263 15.53 -6.68 38.62
N ASP A 264 15.98 -5.60 38.00
CA ASP A 264 16.54 -4.47 38.73
C ASP A 264 15.38 -3.66 39.33
N GLU A 265 15.15 -3.79 40.64
CA GLU A 265 14.10 -3.05 41.36
C GLU A 265 14.37 -1.53 41.40
N SER A 266 15.55 -1.07 40.97
CA SER A 266 15.90 0.35 40.87
C SER A 266 15.68 0.96 39.48
N ASP A 267 15.31 0.14 38.48
CA ASP A 267 14.95 0.59 37.14
C ASP A 267 13.53 1.20 37.15
N ASP A 268 13.46 2.53 37.23
CA ASP A 268 12.21 3.30 37.16
C ASP A 268 11.64 3.41 35.72
N GLY A 269 12.25 2.71 34.76
CA GLY A 269 11.86 2.70 33.35
C GLY A 269 12.20 3.98 32.60
N ILE A 270 12.97 4.89 33.22
CA ILE A 270 13.36 6.16 32.63
C ILE A 270 14.88 6.17 32.41
N VAL A 271 15.29 6.15 31.14
CA VAL A 271 16.69 6.42 30.78
C VAL A 271 17.00 7.88 31.09
N THR A 272 17.51 8.15 32.28
CA THR A 272 18.03 9.47 32.61
C THR A 272 19.35 9.66 31.87
N THR A 273 19.29 10.35 30.72
CA THR A 273 20.51 10.82 30.06
C THR A 273 21.23 11.74 31.03
N LYS A 274 22.29 11.25 31.69
CA LYS A 274 23.25 12.13 32.35
C LYS A 274 23.81 13.07 31.29
N ARG A 275 23.51 14.36 31.44
CA ARG A 275 24.29 15.42 30.82
C ARG A 275 25.63 15.43 31.55
N ASP A 276 26.61 14.76 30.99
CA ASP A 276 28.00 15.04 31.33
C ASP A 276 28.27 16.50 30.90
N GLY A 277 28.68 17.30 31.87
CA GLY A 277 28.88 18.75 31.77
C GLY A 277 30.15 19.17 31.04
#